data_AF-A0A1G9NAH1-F1
#
_entry.id   AF-A0A1G9NAH1-F1
#
_cell.length_a   1.000
_cell.length_b   1.000
_cell.length_c   1.000
_cell.angle_alpha   90.00
_cell.angle_beta   90.00
_cell.angle_gamma   90.00
#
_symmetry.space_group_name_H-M   'P 1'
#
loop_
_entity.id
_entity.type
_entity.pdbx_description
1 polymer ?
#
loop_
_entity_poly.entity_id
_entity_poly.type
_entity_poly.pdbx_seq_one_letter_code
_entity_poly.pdbx_strand_id
1 'polypeptide(L)'
;MLNAPILEVALFKVKSGHERRIPELRAGLRKALEDFPGLLAFYGYLPLERQGVFLDIAEWDSLEHAQAAADAFSSGDPRFQPYMEAIESLTFMGHFRPE
;
A
#
# COMPACT_ATOMS: atom_id res chain seq x y z
N MET A 1 22.17 8.24 -7.51
CA MET A 1 21.21 8.40 -8.62
C MET A 1 20.20 9.46 -8.21
N LEU A 2 20.19 10.65 -8.83
CA LEU A 2 19.38 11.77 -8.33
C LEU A 2 17.86 11.65 -8.59
N ASN A 3 17.41 10.62 -9.33
CA ASN A 3 16.00 10.44 -9.73
C ASN A 3 15.48 9.00 -9.50
N ALA A 4 16.02 8.26 -8.52
CA ALA A 4 15.52 6.92 -8.25
C ALA A 4 14.20 6.99 -7.43
N PRO A 5 13.23 6.10 -7.70
CA PRO A 5 11.95 6.12 -6.99
C PRO A 5 12.14 5.86 -5.49
N ILE A 6 11.27 6.48 -4.69
CA ILE A 6 11.07 6.16 -3.29
C ILE A 6 10.14 4.95 -3.21
N LEU A 7 10.58 3.91 -2.52
CA LEU A 7 9.82 2.69 -2.33
C LEU A 7 9.05 2.79 -1.01
N GLU A 8 7.74 2.76 -1.05
CA GLU A 8 6.90 2.49 0.12
C GLU A 8 6.59 1.00 0.18
N VAL A 9 6.80 0.40 1.34
CA VAL A 9 6.61 -1.04 1.57
C VAL A 9 5.65 -1.20 2.75
N ALA A 10 4.50 -1.84 2.52
CA ALA A 10 3.51 -2.14 3.55
C ALA A 10 3.28 -3.65 3.68
N LEU A 11 3.61 -4.21 4.85
CA LEU A 11 3.33 -5.59 5.21
C LEU A 11 2.20 -5.60 6.22
N PHE A 12 1.12 -6.33 5.96
CA PHE A 12 -0.07 -6.30 6.79
C PHE A 12 -0.75 -7.65 6.85
N LYS A 13 -1.48 -7.88 7.94
CA LYS A 13 -2.34 -9.03 8.12
C LYS A 13 -3.75 -8.69 7.67
N VAL A 14 -4.38 -9.61 6.96
CA VAL A 14 -5.75 -9.49 6.47
C VAL A 14 -6.69 -10.23 7.40
N LYS A 15 -7.88 -9.66 7.65
CA LYS A 15 -8.93 -10.29 8.45
C LYS A 15 -9.37 -11.61 7.80
N SER A 16 -9.57 -12.63 8.64
CA SER A 16 -10.07 -13.92 8.18
C SER A 16 -11.34 -13.77 7.32
N GLY A 17 -11.34 -14.45 6.17
CA GLY A 17 -12.44 -14.41 5.19
C GLY A 17 -12.33 -13.30 4.13
N HIS A 18 -11.37 -12.37 4.25
CA HIS A 18 -11.16 -11.29 3.27
C HIS A 18 -10.02 -11.57 2.29
N GLU A 19 -9.24 -12.63 2.49
CA GLU A 19 -7.99 -12.92 1.76
C GLU A 19 -8.20 -13.02 0.25
N ARG A 20 -9.31 -13.65 -0.17
CA ARG A 20 -9.65 -13.81 -1.60
C ARG A 20 -10.08 -12.50 -2.27
N ARG A 21 -10.50 -11.50 -1.49
CA ARG A 21 -10.96 -10.20 -1.99
C ARG A 21 -9.81 -9.20 -2.17
N ILE A 22 -8.63 -9.47 -1.61
CA ILE A 22 -7.49 -8.55 -1.66
C ILE A 22 -7.11 -8.14 -3.09
N PRO A 23 -7.08 -9.03 -4.11
CA PRO A 23 -6.80 -8.59 -5.48
C PRO A 23 -7.80 -7.57 -6.01
N GLU A 24 -9.10 -7.74 -5.72
CA GLU A 24 -10.16 -6.80 -6.10
C GLU A 24 -10.05 -5.48 -5.33
N LEU A 25 -9.86 -5.55 -4.01
CA LEU A 25 -9.76 -4.35 -3.17
C LEU A 25 -8.51 -3.52 -3.52
N ARG A 26 -7.41 -4.17 -3.93
CA ARG A 26 -6.21 -3.50 -4.45
C ARG A 26 -6.47 -2.73 -5.75
N ALA A 27 -7.43 -3.13 -6.58
CA ALA A 27 -7.82 -2.34 -7.74
C ALA A 27 -8.45 -1.01 -7.33
N GLY A 28 -9.28 -1.02 -6.28
CA GLY A 28 -9.83 0.20 -5.67
C GLY A 28 -8.75 1.07 -5.02
N LEU A 29 -7.84 0.46 -4.25
CA LEU A 29 -6.68 1.14 -3.67
C LEU A 29 -5.83 1.82 -4.74
N ARG A 30 -5.45 1.10 -5.81
CA ARG A 30 -4.65 1.66 -6.90
C ARG A 30 -5.29 2.91 -7.49
N LYS A 31 -6.60 2.84 -7.77
CA LYS A 31 -7.36 3.99 -8.29
C LYS A 31 -7.36 5.17 -7.32
N ALA A 32 -7.48 4.91 -6.01
CA ALA A 32 -7.41 5.97 -5.01
C ALA A 32 -6.00 6.59 -4.91
N LEU A 33 -4.95 5.79 -5.07
CA LEU A 33 -3.56 6.27 -5.09
C LEU A 33 -3.24 7.10 -6.34
N GLU A 34 -3.88 6.85 -7.48
CA GLU A 34 -3.72 7.65 -8.72
C GLU A 34 -4.14 9.12 -8.55
N ASP A 35 -4.98 9.44 -7.54
CA ASP A 35 -5.34 10.83 -7.20
C ASP A 35 -4.23 11.56 -6.41
N PHE A 36 -3.21 10.84 -5.94
CA PHE A 36 -2.08 11.44 -5.24
C PHE A 36 -0.95 11.75 -6.23
N PRO A 37 -0.32 12.92 -6.12
CA PRO A 37 0.80 13.26 -6.98
C PRO A 37 1.96 12.28 -6.79
N GLY A 38 2.74 12.07 -7.85
CA GLY A 38 4.01 11.35 -7.76
C GLY A 38 3.94 9.83 -7.68
N LEU A 39 2.75 9.20 -7.75
CA LEU A 39 2.66 7.74 -7.87
C LEU A 39 3.25 7.29 -9.22
N LEU A 40 4.25 6.42 -9.17
CA LEU A 40 4.91 5.85 -10.35
C LEU A 40 4.42 4.44 -10.64
N ALA A 41 4.28 3.62 -9.60
CA ALA A 41 3.81 2.25 -9.73
C ALA A 41 3.21 1.71 -8.42
N PHE A 42 2.41 0.65 -8.54
CA PHE A 42 1.87 -0.11 -7.41
C PHE A 42 1.89 -1.61 -7.71
N TYR A 43 2.36 -2.41 -6.76
CA TYR A 43 2.48 -3.85 -6.85
C TYR A 43 1.95 -4.51 -5.58
N GLY A 44 1.00 -5.42 -5.73
CA GLY A 44 0.50 -6.24 -4.64
C GLY A 44 1.02 -7.67 -4.73
N TYR A 45 1.63 -8.17 -3.67
CA TYR A 45 2.11 -9.54 -3.56
C TYR A 45 1.17 -10.36 -2.66
N LEU A 46 1.02 -11.64 -2.99
CA LEU A 46 0.27 -12.63 -2.21
C LEU A 46 1.26 -13.47 -1.39
N PRO A 47 0.90 -13.89 -0.17
CA PRO A 47 1.72 -14.81 0.59
C PRO A 47 1.79 -16.18 -0.07
N LEU A 48 3.00 -16.74 -0.18
CA LEU A 48 3.20 -18.15 -0.51
C LEU A 48 3.37 -19.03 0.74
N GLU A 49 3.96 -18.49 1.80
CA GLU A 49 4.29 -19.25 3.02
C GLU A 49 3.46 -18.79 4.23
N ARG A 50 3.43 -17.48 4.51
CA ARG A 50 2.74 -16.91 5.68
C ARG A 50 1.31 -16.53 5.33
N GLN A 51 0.40 -17.50 5.44
CA GLN A 51 -1.02 -17.29 5.16
C GLN A 51 -1.56 -16.06 5.90
N GLY A 52 -2.35 -15.24 5.20
CA GLY A 52 -2.99 -14.04 5.74
C GLY A 52 -2.08 -12.81 5.83
N VAL A 53 -0.78 -12.90 5.54
CA VAL A 53 0.15 -11.75 5.53
C VAL A 53 0.45 -11.32 4.10
N PHE A 54 0.12 -10.09 3.75
CA PHE A 54 0.21 -9.56 2.41
C PHE A 54 1.22 -8.41 2.37
N LEU A 55 1.80 -8.20 1.19
CA LEU A 55 2.77 -7.14 0.93
C LEU A 55 2.27 -6.25 -0.21
N ASP A 56 2.23 -4.95 0.04
CA ASP A 56 2.07 -3.92 -0.98
C ASP A 56 3.37 -3.14 -1.13
N ILE A 57 3.65 -2.77 -2.37
CA ILE A 57 4.76 -1.89 -2.74
C ILE A 57 4.21 -0.77 -3.61
N ALA A 58 4.47 0.47 -3.23
CA ALA A 58 4.22 1.63 -4.06
C ALA A 58 5.54 2.35 -4.36
N GLU A 59 5.72 2.76 -5.62
CA GLU A 59 6.86 3.58 -6.03
C GLU A 59 6.39 5.02 -6.21
N TRP A 60 7.13 5.94 -5.62
CA TRP A 60 6.84 7.37 -5.61
C TRP A 60 8.04 8.16 -6.15
N ASP A 61 7.79 9.31 -6.74
CA ASP A 61 8.85 10.22 -7.19
C ASP A 61 9.60 10.90 -6.02
N SER A 62 8.98 10.98 -4.85
CA SER A 62 9.48 11.72 -3.69
C SER A 62 8.92 11.16 -2.38
N LEU A 63 9.64 11.42 -1.28
CA LEU A 63 9.22 10.98 0.05
C LEU A 63 7.98 11.76 0.51
N GLU A 64 7.89 13.04 0.17
CA GLU A 64 6.76 13.90 0.51
C GLU A 64 5.45 13.35 -0.07
N HIS A 65 5.43 12.98 -1.35
CA HIS A 65 4.25 12.40 -1.99
C HIS A 65 3.87 11.04 -1.37
N ALA A 66 4.84 10.18 -1.09
CA ALA A 66 4.59 8.92 -0.39
C ALA A 66 3.98 9.15 1.00
N GLN A 67 4.55 10.07 1.79
CA GLN A 67 4.05 10.41 3.12
C GLN A 67 2.62 10.95 3.07
N ALA A 68 2.29 11.81 2.10
CA ALA A 68 0.95 12.36 1.96
C ALA A 68 -0.12 11.27 1.72
N ALA A 69 0.20 10.26 0.91
CA ALA A 69 -0.70 9.12 0.69
C ALA A 69 -0.84 8.25 1.97
N ALA A 70 0.28 7.96 2.64
CA ALA A 70 0.29 7.21 3.89
C ALA A 70 -0.48 7.93 5.02
N ASP A 71 -0.37 9.26 5.10
CA ASP A 71 -1.06 10.09 6.08
C ASP A 71 -2.57 10.11 5.81
N ALA A 72 -2.98 10.20 4.54
CA ALA A 72 -4.40 10.12 4.16
C ALA A 72 -4.98 8.73 4.50
N PHE A 73 -4.23 7.67 4.22
CA PHE A 73 -4.60 6.30 4.59
C PHE A 73 -4.78 6.14 6.11
N SER A 74 -3.77 6.54 6.89
CA SER A 74 -3.80 6.40 8.35
C SER A 74 -4.82 7.31 9.02
N SER A 75 -5.14 8.45 8.42
CA SER A 75 -6.20 9.37 8.87
C SER A 75 -7.62 8.90 8.51
N GLY A 76 -7.76 7.77 7.80
CA GLY A 76 -9.05 7.18 7.50
C GLY A 76 -9.79 7.81 6.32
N ASP A 77 -9.06 8.34 5.33
CA ASP A 77 -9.66 8.88 4.10
C ASP A 77 -10.68 7.88 3.50
N PRO A 78 -11.93 8.31 3.24
CA PRO A 78 -13.00 7.44 2.76
C PRO A 78 -12.68 6.63 1.51
N ARG A 79 -11.76 7.11 0.66
CA ARG A 79 -11.35 6.41 -0.57
C ARG A 79 -10.68 5.07 -0.29
N PHE A 80 -10.06 4.92 0.88
CA PHE A 80 -9.37 3.70 1.27
C PHE A 80 -10.21 2.75 2.12
N GLN A 81 -11.40 3.17 2.58
CA GLN A 81 -12.22 2.43 3.54
C GLN A 81 -12.45 0.95 3.17
N PRO A 82 -12.86 0.59 1.92
CA PRO A 82 -13.08 -0.81 1.58
C PRO A 82 -11.82 -1.68 1.75
N TYR A 83 -10.64 -1.09 1.52
CA TYR A 83 -9.36 -1.78 1.71
C TYR A 83 -8.97 -1.84 3.19
N MET A 84 -9.08 -0.71 3.92
CA MET A 84 -8.80 -0.63 5.36
C MET A 84 -9.66 -1.61 6.16
N GLU A 85 -10.93 -1.79 5.78
CA GLU A 85 -11.84 -2.71 6.45
C GLU A 85 -11.38 -4.17 6.36
N ALA A 86 -10.66 -4.55 5.30
CA ALA A 86 -10.12 -5.90 5.14
C ALA A 86 -8.83 -6.14 5.93
N ILE A 87 -8.15 -5.08 6.38
CA ILE A 87 -6.88 -5.18 7.10
C ILE A 87 -7.15 -5.41 8.59
N GLU A 88 -6.51 -6.44 9.16
CA GLU A 88 -6.55 -6.74 10.59
C GLU A 88 -5.51 -5.90 11.34
N SER A 89 -4.28 -5.87 10.83
CA SER A 89 -3.19 -5.10 11.44
C SER A 89 -2.07 -4.82 10.45
N LEU A 90 -1.42 -3.68 10.61
CA LEU A 90 -0.19 -3.35 9.90
C LEU A 90 1.00 -3.97 10.65
N THR A 91 1.75 -4.84 9.99
CA THR A 91 2.97 -5.45 10.56
C THR A 91 4.17 -4.54 10.37
N PHE A 92 4.25 -3.87 9.22
CA PHE A 92 5.33 -2.97 8.88
C PHE A 92 4.86 -1.95 7.82
N MET A 93 5.33 -0.72 7.93
CA MET A 93 5.30 0.28 6.86
C MET A 93 6.57 1.12 6.91
N GLY A 94 7.17 1.39 5.76
CA GLY A 94 8.35 2.25 5.66
C GLY A 94 8.67 2.66 4.25
N HIS A 95 9.54 3.67 4.16
CA HIS A 95 9.98 4.30 2.92
C HIS A 95 11.48 4.09 2.71
N PHE A 96 11.90 3.74 1.49
CA PHE A 96 13.27 3.37 1.17
C PHE A 96 13.76 4.06 -0.10
N ARG A 97 15.09 4.24 -0.20
CA ARG A 97 15.80 4.62 -1.42
C ARG A 97 16.67 3.46 -1.89
N PRO A 98 16.90 3.30 -3.19
CA PRO A 98 17.94 2.40 -3.67
C PRO A 98 19.33 2.94 -3.31
N GLU A 99 20.28 2.03 -3.14
CA GLU A 99 21.69 2.31 -2.81
C GLU A 99 22.46 2.96 -3.97
#